data_AF-A0A1Z9B5S0-F1
#
_entry.id   AF-A0A1Z9B5S0-F1
#
_cell.length_a   1.000
_cell.length_b   1.000
_cell.length_c   1.000
_cell.angle_alpha   90.00
_cell.angle_beta   90.00
_cell.angle_gamma   90.00
#
_symmetry.space_group_name_H-M   'P 1'
#
loop_
_entity.id
_entity.type
_entity.pdbx_description
1 polymer ?
#
loop_
_entity_poly.entity_id
_entity_poly.type
_entity_poly.pdbx_seq_one_letter_code
_entity_poly.pdbx_strand_id
1 'polypeptide(L)'
;MNGSKFVEVNTEKDAQKEMDVLNSRVDALIEARQLDIEQVEALARVLFNTDVSRTTSAELRRDILIFAEQEPAQFLNAVKDPTLKLNSLVQEFFSHKVLIFKNNKKDVYFNTPKNKKRMLNLPFGEDPYYVISSYLQTDEGVDILKFLEKNLENKR
;
A
#
# COMPACT_ATOMS: atom_id res chain seq x y z
N MET A 1 40.68 14.81 -31.83
CA MET A 1 40.80 13.34 -31.78
C MET A 1 39.69 12.82 -30.88
N ASN A 2 38.68 12.14 -31.45
CA ASN A 2 37.56 11.59 -30.69
C ASN A 2 37.89 10.13 -30.35
N GLY A 3 38.23 9.87 -29.09
CA GLY A 3 38.46 8.52 -28.58
C GLY A 3 37.13 7.78 -28.43
N SER A 4 36.82 6.89 -29.38
CA SER A 4 35.73 5.94 -29.25
C SER A 4 36.05 5.01 -28.09
N LYS A 5 35.31 5.12 -26.99
CA LYS A 5 35.40 4.21 -25.85
C LYS A 5 34.70 2.91 -26.24
N PHE A 6 35.46 1.90 -26.66
CA PHE A 6 34.90 0.58 -26.92
C PHE A 6 34.52 -0.06 -25.58
N VAL A 7 33.25 -0.43 -25.42
CA VAL A 7 32.77 -1.24 -24.29
C VAL A 7 32.81 -2.69 -24.75
N GLU A 8 33.53 -3.53 -24.02
CA GLU A 8 33.60 -4.95 -24.28
C GLU A 8 32.23 -5.59 -23.98
N VAL A 9 31.64 -6.25 -24.99
CA VAL A 9 30.33 -6.90 -24.87
C VAL A 9 30.52 -8.18 -24.08
N ASN A 10 29.90 -8.28 -22.89
CA ASN A 10 29.91 -9.47 -22.05
C ASN A 10 28.53 -10.12 -22.07
N THR A 11 28.36 -11.07 -23.00
CA THR A 11 27.10 -11.78 -23.23
C THR A 11 26.65 -12.62 -22.03
N GLU A 12 27.59 -13.16 -21.25
CA GLU A 12 27.29 -13.92 -20.03
C GLU A 12 26.67 -13.02 -18.95
N LYS A 13 27.23 -11.82 -18.75
CA LYS A 13 26.71 -10.83 -17.81
C LYS A 13 25.32 -10.33 -18.21
N ASP A 14 25.08 -10.14 -19.50
CA ASP A 14 23.77 -9.68 -19.99
C ASP A 14 22.72 -10.79 -19.90
N ALA A 15 23.08 -12.04 -20.21
CA ALA A 15 22.22 -13.20 -19.97
C ALA A 15 21.85 -13.37 -18.49
N GLN A 16 22.81 -13.14 -17.56
CA GLN A 16 22.53 -13.21 -16.13
C GLN A 16 21.49 -12.17 -15.69
N LYS A 17 21.57 -10.93 -16.19
CA LYS A 17 20.57 -9.90 -15.87
C LYS A 17 19.19 -10.26 -16.40
N GLU A 18 19.10 -10.80 -17.62
CA GLU A 18 17.84 -11.26 -18.19
C GLU A 18 17.23 -12.39 -17.35
N MET A 19 18.06 -13.32 -16.89
CA MET A 19 17.64 -14.39 -15.98
C MET A 19 17.16 -13.84 -14.64
N ASP A 20 17.85 -12.85 -14.06
CA ASP A 20 17.45 -12.25 -12.79
C ASP A 20 16.08 -11.56 -12.89
N VAL A 21 15.82 -10.85 -14.00
CA VAL A 21 14.51 -10.24 -14.28
C VAL A 21 13.44 -11.31 -14.43
N LEU A 22 13.73 -12.38 -15.16
CA LEU A 22 12.79 -13.48 -15.36
C LEU A 22 12.45 -14.18 -14.04
N ASN A 23 13.46 -14.49 -13.23
CA ASN A 23 13.27 -15.13 -11.93
C ASN A 23 12.45 -14.25 -10.99
N SER A 24 12.76 -12.95 -10.92
CA SER A 24 11.98 -12.02 -10.08
C SER A 24 10.51 -11.95 -10.50
N ARG A 25 10.21 -12.00 -11.80
CA ARG A 25 8.84 -12.06 -12.30
C ARG A 25 8.14 -13.36 -11.90
N VAL A 26 8.82 -14.49 -12.04
CA VAL A 26 8.28 -15.81 -11.65
C VAL A 26 7.97 -15.83 -10.16
N ASP A 27 8.89 -15.37 -9.31
CA ASP A 27 8.70 -15.31 -7.87
C ASP A 27 7.51 -14.43 -7.49
N ALA A 28 7.41 -13.23 -8.09
CA ALA A 28 6.29 -12.31 -7.86
C ALA A 28 4.94 -12.94 -8.25
N LEU A 29 4.87 -13.63 -9.39
CA LEU A 29 3.64 -14.30 -9.85
C LEU A 29 3.26 -15.48 -8.96
N ILE A 30 4.23 -16.26 -8.47
CA ILE A 30 3.98 -17.35 -7.53
C ILE A 30 3.41 -16.80 -6.23
N GLU A 31 4.05 -15.77 -5.67
CA GLU A 31 3.62 -15.11 -4.44
C GLU A 31 2.21 -14.53 -4.59
N ALA A 32 1.93 -13.80 -5.68
CA ALA A 32 0.61 -13.24 -5.98
C ALA A 32 -0.50 -14.30 -6.02
N ARG A 33 -0.20 -15.50 -6.53
CA ARG A 33 -1.16 -16.62 -6.58
C ARG A 33 -1.46 -17.23 -5.22
N GLN A 34 -0.56 -17.10 -4.25
CA GLN A 34 -0.71 -17.67 -2.91
C GLN A 34 -1.50 -16.77 -1.97
N LEU A 35 -1.70 -15.50 -2.33
CA LEU A 35 -2.42 -14.55 -1.49
C LEU A 35 -3.87 -14.96 -1.24
N ASP A 36 -4.27 -14.88 0.03
CA ASP A 36 -5.68 -14.94 0.41
C ASP A 36 -6.42 -13.66 -0.05
N ILE A 37 -7.75 -13.65 0.05
CA ILE A 37 -8.54 -12.53 -0.42
C ILE A 37 -8.31 -11.25 0.39
N GLU A 38 -8.06 -11.37 1.70
CA GLU A 38 -7.83 -10.21 2.58
C GLU A 38 -6.51 -9.52 2.22
N GLN A 39 -5.47 -10.30 1.92
CA GLN A 39 -4.18 -9.80 1.44
C GLN A 39 -4.31 -9.13 0.06
N VAL A 40 -5.08 -9.74 -0.86
CA VAL A 40 -5.37 -9.15 -2.18
C VAL A 40 -6.07 -7.80 -2.03
N GLU A 41 -7.10 -7.71 -1.18
CA GLU A 41 -7.80 -6.46 -0.92
C GLU A 41 -6.89 -5.41 -0.28
N ALA A 42 -6.04 -5.80 0.67
CA ALA A 42 -5.10 -4.89 1.31
C ALA A 42 -4.07 -4.32 0.34
N LEU A 43 -3.49 -5.17 -0.52
CA LEU A 43 -2.58 -4.72 -1.57
C LEU A 43 -3.30 -3.84 -2.59
N ALA A 44 -4.50 -4.21 -3.03
CA ALA A 44 -5.24 -3.42 -4.00
C ALA A 44 -5.57 -2.02 -3.48
N ARG A 45 -5.92 -1.88 -2.19
CA ARG A 45 -6.06 -0.56 -1.56
C ARG A 45 -4.75 0.21 -1.59
N VAL A 46 -3.66 -0.39 -1.11
CA VAL A 46 -2.38 0.32 -0.98
C VAL A 46 -1.75 0.67 -2.34
N LEU A 47 -1.73 -0.27 -3.29
CA LEU A 47 -1.08 -0.11 -4.59
C LEU A 47 -1.91 0.72 -5.58
N PHE A 48 -3.24 0.53 -5.58
CA PHE A 48 -4.11 1.13 -6.60
C PHE A 48 -4.98 2.27 -6.06
N ASN A 49 -5.00 2.48 -4.74
CA ASN A 49 -5.89 3.42 -4.07
C ASN A 49 -7.37 3.21 -4.46
N THR A 50 -7.75 1.93 -4.62
CA THR A 50 -9.08 1.52 -5.10
C THR A 50 -10.02 1.19 -3.94
N ASP A 51 -11.28 1.56 -4.08
CA ASP A 51 -12.37 1.10 -3.21
C ASP A 51 -12.75 -0.34 -3.57
N VAL A 52 -12.18 -1.30 -2.85
CA VAL A 52 -12.38 -2.74 -3.10
C VAL A 52 -13.84 -3.19 -2.95
N SER A 53 -14.70 -2.43 -2.25
CA SER A 53 -16.13 -2.77 -2.12
C SER A 53 -16.90 -2.68 -3.45
N ARG A 54 -16.32 -2.04 -4.46
CA ARG A 54 -16.91 -1.82 -5.79
C ARG A 54 -16.31 -2.71 -6.87
N THR A 55 -15.37 -3.59 -6.51
CA THR A 55 -14.62 -4.43 -7.45
C THR A 55 -14.75 -5.88 -7.05
N THR A 56 -14.93 -6.77 -8.01
CA THR A 56 -15.08 -8.20 -7.70
C THR A 56 -13.73 -8.81 -7.27
N SER A 57 -13.78 -9.86 -6.45
CA SER A 57 -12.57 -10.59 -6.03
C SER A 57 -11.76 -11.14 -7.21
N ALA A 58 -12.43 -11.50 -8.31
CA ALA A 58 -11.78 -11.96 -9.53
C ALA A 58 -11.00 -10.83 -10.24
N GLU A 59 -11.58 -9.64 -10.31
CA GLU A 59 -10.92 -8.46 -10.87
C GLU A 59 -9.73 -8.04 -10.01
N LEU A 60 -9.87 -7.97 -8.69
CA LEU A 60 -8.76 -7.64 -7.79
C LEU A 60 -7.59 -8.64 -7.92
N ARG A 61 -7.88 -9.94 -7.99
CA ARG A 61 -6.85 -10.97 -8.21
C ARG A 61 -6.17 -10.81 -9.56
N ARG A 62 -6.94 -10.51 -10.60
CA ARG A 62 -6.40 -10.25 -11.94
C ARG A 62 -5.46 -9.05 -11.94
N ASP A 63 -5.88 -7.94 -11.33
CA ASP A 63 -5.10 -6.70 -11.31
C ASP A 63 -3.80 -6.87 -10.52
N ILE A 64 -3.84 -7.57 -9.39
CA ILE A 64 -2.64 -7.92 -8.61
C ILE A 64 -1.69 -8.82 -9.42
N LEU A 65 -2.20 -9.82 -10.16
CA LEU A 65 -1.35 -10.66 -11.01
C LEU A 65 -0.67 -9.88 -12.13
N ILE A 66 -1.42 -8.98 -12.78
CA ILE A 66 -0.87 -8.09 -13.82
C ILE A 66 0.22 -7.19 -13.22
N PHE A 67 -0.02 -6.62 -12.03
CA PHE A 67 0.97 -5.78 -11.36
C PHE A 67 2.22 -6.56 -10.96
N ALA A 68 2.07 -7.77 -10.41
CA ALA A 68 3.19 -8.65 -10.08
C ALA A 68 4.04 -9.02 -11.31
N GLU A 69 3.42 -9.18 -12.47
CA GLU A 69 4.13 -9.44 -13.73
C GLU A 69 4.94 -8.23 -14.22
N GLN A 70 4.31 -7.05 -14.17
CA GLN A 70 4.85 -5.81 -14.72
C GLN A 70 5.89 -5.17 -13.81
N GLU A 71 5.66 -5.18 -12.49
CA GLU A 71 6.45 -4.51 -11.47
C GLU A 71 6.84 -5.46 -10.31
N PRO A 72 7.56 -6.56 -10.60
CA PRO A 72 7.76 -7.66 -9.63
C PRO A 72 8.49 -7.22 -8.36
N ALA A 73 9.50 -6.35 -8.47
CA ALA A 73 10.22 -5.83 -7.32
C ALA A 73 9.33 -4.98 -6.41
N GLN A 74 8.48 -4.12 -6.99
CA GLN A 74 7.56 -3.29 -6.22
C GLN A 74 6.51 -4.15 -5.53
N PHE A 75 5.95 -5.13 -6.25
CA PHE A 75 5.00 -6.08 -5.70
C PHE A 75 5.59 -6.87 -4.53
N LEU A 76 6.76 -7.48 -4.70
CA LEU A 76 7.42 -8.27 -3.65
C LEU A 76 7.75 -7.41 -2.42
N ASN A 77 8.13 -6.15 -2.62
CA ASN A 77 8.34 -5.21 -1.51
C ASN A 77 7.04 -4.90 -0.77
N ALA A 78 5.93 -4.67 -1.50
CA ALA A 78 4.63 -4.38 -0.91
C ALA A 78 4.06 -5.57 -0.13
N VAL A 79 4.20 -6.80 -0.65
CA VAL A 79 3.76 -8.02 0.06
C VAL A 79 4.53 -8.22 1.37
N LYS A 80 5.82 -7.89 1.38
CA LYS A 80 6.70 -8.05 2.55
C LYS A 80 6.60 -6.88 3.54
N ASP A 81 5.85 -5.83 3.24
CA ASP A 81 5.73 -4.66 4.10
C ASP A 81 4.90 -5.01 5.36
N PRO A 82 5.51 -4.99 6.56
CA PRO A 82 4.80 -5.29 7.80
C PRO A 82 3.69 -4.26 8.11
N THR A 83 3.74 -3.07 7.51
CA THR A 83 2.75 -2.00 7.69
C THR A 83 1.58 -2.10 6.72
N LEU A 84 1.62 -3.01 5.73
CA LEU A 84 0.58 -3.15 4.70
C LEU A 84 -0.84 -3.22 5.26
N LYS A 85 -1.06 -4.08 6.26
CA LYS A 85 -2.38 -4.26 6.89
C LYS A 85 -2.86 -2.97 7.56
N LEU A 86 -1.98 -2.29 8.27
CA LEU A 86 -2.30 -1.02 8.94
C LEU A 86 -2.57 0.09 7.92
N ASN A 87 -1.77 0.21 6.88
CA ASN A 87 -1.96 1.20 5.82
C ASN A 87 -3.29 0.98 5.08
N SER A 88 -3.62 -0.27 4.75
CA SER A 88 -4.92 -0.65 4.18
C SER A 88 -6.08 -0.24 5.09
N LEU A 89 -5.98 -0.50 6.39
CA LEU A 89 -6.98 -0.11 7.38
C LEU A 89 -7.10 1.42 7.52
N VAL A 90 -5.99 2.16 7.49
CA VAL A 90 -6.04 3.63 7.51
C VAL A 90 -6.76 4.16 6.27
N GLN A 91 -6.46 3.65 5.07
CA GLN A 91 -7.20 4.01 3.87
C GLN A 91 -8.70 3.72 3.99
N GLU A 92 -9.05 2.61 4.63
CA GLU A 92 -10.43 2.25 4.90
C GLU A 92 -11.17 3.25 5.80
N PHE A 93 -10.50 3.77 6.83
CA PHE A 93 -11.08 4.82 7.66
C PHE A 93 -11.44 6.06 6.86
N PHE A 94 -10.66 6.40 5.83
CA PHE A 94 -10.97 7.52 4.94
C PHE A 94 -12.08 7.17 3.94
N SER A 95 -12.07 5.98 3.34
CA SER A 95 -13.11 5.58 2.38
C SER A 95 -14.51 5.58 3.00
N HIS A 96 -14.63 5.10 4.25
CA HIS A 96 -15.88 5.10 5.03
C HIS A 96 -16.12 6.41 5.79
N LYS A 97 -15.26 7.41 5.60
CA LYS A 97 -15.34 8.72 6.26
C LYS A 97 -15.41 8.60 7.78
N VAL A 98 -14.74 7.61 8.38
CA VAL A 98 -14.48 7.54 9.83
C VAL A 98 -13.44 8.59 10.20
N LEU A 99 -12.44 8.76 9.32
CA LEU A 99 -11.49 9.87 9.31
C LEU A 99 -11.73 10.75 8.09
N ILE A 100 -11.39 12.03 8.22
CA ILE A 100 -11.39 13.00 7.11
C ILE A 100 -10.17 13.91 7.18
N PHE A 101 -9.66 14.30 6.02
CA PHE A 101 -8.68 15.37 5.92
C PHE A 101 -9.36 16.74 5.99
N LYS A 102 -8.70 17.70 6.64
CA LYS A 102 -9.07 19.11 6.65
C LYS A 102 -7.85 19.99 6.38
N ASN A 103 -8.10 21.29 6.19
CA ASN A 103 -7.08 22.31 6.04
C ASN A 103 -6.06 21.97 4.95
N ASN A 104 -6.55 21.57 3.77
CA ASN A 104 -5.75 21.13 2.64
C ASN A 104 -4.82 19.95 2.97
N LYS A 105 -5.38 18.90 3.57
CA LYS A 105 -4.66 17.68 4.02
C LYS A 105 -3.55 17.95 5.05
N LYS A 106 -3.64 19.04 5.81
CA LYS A 106 -2.73 19.30 6.93
C LYS A 106 -3.22 18.69 8.24
N ASP A 107 -4.52 18.51 8.40
CA ASP A 107 -5.06 17.97 9.64
C ASP A 107 -5.94 16.75 9.39
N VAL A 108 -5.85 15.77 10.28
CA VAL A 108 -6.70 14.58 10.30
C VAL A 108 -7.72 14.72 11.42
N TYR A 109 -8.99 14.54 11.08
CA TYR A 109 -10.10 14.69 12.02
C TYR A 109 -10.90 13.39 12.13
N PHE A 110 -11.40 13.13 13.33
CA PHE A 110 -12.48 12.17 13.52
C PHE A 110 -13.73 12.67 12.81
N ASN A 111 -14.47 11.75 12.19
CA ASN A 111 -15.72 12.03 11.52
C ASN A 111 -16.81 11.03 11.93
N THR A 112 -16.95 10.82 13.23
CA THR A 112 -18.02 10.01 13.82
C THR A 112 -19.18 10.91 14.25
N PRO A 113 -20.38 10.37 14.55
CA PRO A 113 -21.49 11.20 15.05
C PRO A 113 -21.17 11.90 16.37
N LYS A 114 -20.36 11.28 17.23
CA LYS A 114 -20.03 11.76 18.58
C LYS A 114 -18.71 12.53 18.68
N ASN A 115 -17.81 12.37 17.70
CA ASN A 115 -16.49 12.98 17.72
C ASN A 115 -16.14 13.61 16.36
N LYS A 116 -15.96 14.93 16.37
CA LYS A 116 -15.51 15.75 15.24
C LYS A 116 -14.20 16.50 15.56
N LYS A 117 -13.48 16.09 16.61
CA LYS A 117 -12.22 16.73 17.03
C LYS A 117 -11.09 16.35 16.08
N ARG A 118 -10.03 17.16 16.09
CA ARG A 118 -8.77 16.85 15.40
C ARG A 118 -8.10 15.66 16.09
N MET A 119 -7.60 14.72 15.30
CA MET A 119 -6.81 13.57 15.75
C MET A 119 -5.33 13.95 15.80
N LEU A 120 -4.76 14.35 14.66
CA LEU A 120 -3.39 14.86 14.58
C LEU A 120 -3.21 15.91 13.47
N ASN A 121 -2.10 16.62 13.53
CA ASN A 121 -1.60 17.50 12.48
C ASN A 121 -0.47 16.77 11.73
N LEU A 122 -0.45 16.91 10.41
CA LEU A 122 0.50 16.29 9.51
C LEU A 122 1.68 17.23 9.28
N PRO A 123 2.92 16.77 9.49
CA PRO A 123 4.11 17.53 9.11
C PRO A 123 4.12 17.81 7.60
N PHE A 124 4.68 18.96 7.23
CA PHE A 124 4.76 19.34 5.82
C PHE A 124 5.75 18.44 5.07
N GLY A 125 5.33 17.91 3.91
CA GLY A 125 6.16 17.07 3.04
C GLY A 125 6.18 15.59 3.39
N GLU A 126 5.55 15.19 4.50
CA GLU A 126 5.43 13.78 4.90
C GLU A 126 4.24 13.10 4.23
N ASP A 127 4.34 11.78 4.02
CA ASP A 127 3.22 10.99 3.56
C ASP A 127 2.15 10.87 4.67
N PRO A 128 0.89 11.29 4.41
CA PRO A 128 -0.14 11.26 5.44
C PRO A 128 -0.43 9.88 6.00
N TYR A 129 -0.40 8.83 5.17
CA TYR A 129 -0.71 7.47 5.61
C TYR A 129 0.40 6.94 6.50
N TYR A 130 1.66 7.19 6.15
CA TYR A 130 2.81 6.85 6.98
C TYR A 130 2.75 7.50 8.36
N VAL A 131 2.46 8.80 8.44
CA VAL A 131 2.38 9.53 9.71
C VAL A 131 1.22 9.01 10.57
N ILE A 132 0.06 8.75 9.96
CA ILE A 132 -1.10 8.22 10.69
C ILE A 132 -0.82 6.80 11.20
N SER A 133 -0.28 5.92 10.36
CA SER A 133 0.08 4.55 10.75
C SER A 133 1.10 4.55 11.88
N SER A 134 2.14 5.38 11.78
CA SER A 134 3.15 5.52 12.84
C SER A 134 2.53 6.01 14.14
N TYR A 135 1.62 6.98 14.08
CA TYR A 135 0.88 7.46 15.25
C TYR A 135 0.04 6.35 15.90
N LEU A 136 -0.71 5.59 15.10
CA LEU A 136 -1.59 4.52 15.59
C LEU A 136 -0.84 3.34 16.22
N GLN A 137 0.46 3.21 15.96
CA GLN A 137 1.34 2.22 16.58
C GLN A 137 1.93 2.67 17.93
N THR A 138 1.78 3.95 18.30
CA THR A 138 2.22 4.45 19.61
C THR A 138 1.29 4.01 20.73
N ASP A 139 1.75 4.08 21.99
CA ASP A 139 0.93 3.74 23.17
C ASP A 139 -0.38 4.54 23.22
N GLU A 140 -0.34 5.83 22.88
CA GLU A 140 -1.54 6.68 22.80
C GLU A 140 -2.42 6.31 21.59
N GLY A 141 -1.79 5.92 20.48
CA GLY A 141 -2.46 5.62 19.22
C GLY A 141 -3.23 4.30 19.21
N VAL A 142 -2.79 3.31 19.99
CA VAL A 142 -3.42 1.97 20.00
C VAL A 142 -4.87 2.02 20.48
N ASP A 143 -5.19 2.86 21.47
CA ASP A 143 -6.58 3.00 21.93
C ASP A 143 -7.45 3.79 20.93
N ILE A 144 -6.84 4.73 20.20
CA ILE A 144 -7.49 5.41 19.09
C ILE A 144 -7.76 4.43 17.95
N LEU A 145 -6.82 3.54 17.63
CA LEU A 145 -6.99 2.51 16.60
C LEU A 145 -8.22 1.64 16.91
N LYS A 146 -8.30 1.09 18.13
CA LYS A 146 -9.48 0.32 18.57
C LYS A 146 -10.78 1.10 18.45
N PHE A 147 -10.75 2.40 18.81
CA PHE A 147 -11.92 3.26 18.65
C PHE A 147 -12.31 3.42 17.18
N LEU A 148 -11.34 3.62 16.27
CA LEU A 148 -11.58 3.78 14.84
C LEU A 148 -12.14 2.49 14.22
N GLU A 149 -11.58 1.32 14.55
CA GLU A 149 -12.06 0.01 14.09
C GLU A 149 -13.53 -0.21 14.48
N LYS A 150 -13.88 0.05 15.74
CA LYS A 150 -15.27 -0.04 16.20
C LYS A 150 -16.20 0.92 15.43
N ASN A 151 -15.76 2.14 15.12
CA ASN A 151 -16.58 3.08 14.36
C ASN A 151 -16.69 2.68 12.87
N LEU A 152 -15.69 2.01 12.33
CA LEU A 152 -15.71 1.47 10.97
C LEU A 152 -16.72 0.34 10.83
N GLU A 153 -16.74 -0.60 11.78
CA GLU A 153 -17.74 -1.68 11.81
C GLU A 153 -19.18 -1.15 11.83
N ASN A 154 -19.44 -0.06 12.54
CA ASN A 154 -20.77 0.58 12.58
C ASN A 154 -21.17 1.30 11.28
N LYS A 155 -20.24 1.46 10.34
CA LYS A 155 -20.46 2.15 9.06
C LYS A 155 -20.49 1.23 7.85
N ARG A 156 -20.00 0.00 8.00
CA ARG A 156 -20.15 -1.08 7.01
C ARG A 156 -21.57 -1.62 7.09
#